data_AF-A0A0H3D238-F1
#
_entry.id   AF-A0A0H3D238-F1
#
_cell.length_a   1.000
_cell.length_b   1.000
_cell.length_c   1.000
_cell.angle_alpha   90.00
_cell.angle_beta   90.00
_cell.angle_gamma   90.00
#
_symmetry.space_group_name_H-M   'P 1'
#
loop_
_entity.id
_entity.type
_entity.pdbx_description
1 polymer ?
#
loop_
_entity_poly.entity_id
_entity_poly.type
_entity_poly.pdbx_seq_one_letter_code
_entity_poly.pdbx_strand_id
1 'polypeptide(L)' 'MPGFPLELRPPSFDLAELVGRKTDEATARCERDGFQVQVFDIEKPSAVTLELRRNRIRLHVRRGVVEDCHQG' A
#
# COMPACT_ATOMS: atom_id res chain seq x y z
N MET A 1 11.24 -31.04 -6.31
CA MET A 1 10.06 -30.18 -6.06
C MET A 1 10.38 -28.82 -6.67
N PRO A 2 9.78 -28.41 -7.81
CA PRO A 2 9.97 -27.06 -8.33
C PRO A 2 9.28 -26.09 -7.36
N GLY A 3 10.04 -25.13 -6.83
CA GLY A 3 9.52 -24.09 -5.95
C GLY A 3 8.57 -23.20 -6.73
N PHE A 4 7.32 -23.10 -6.27
CA PHE A 4 6.38 -22.12 -6.75
C PHE A 4 7.03 -20.73 -6.65
N PRO A 5 6.90 -19.86 -7.68
CA PRO A 5 7.36 -18.48 -7.56
C PRO A 5 6.69 -17.88 -6.33
N LEU A 6 7.42 -17.05 -5.59
CA LEU A 6 6.90 -16.33 -4.44
C LEU A 6 5.70 -15.48 -4.87
N GLU A 7 4.48 -16.05 -4.80
CA GLU A 7 3.26 -15.40 -5.27
C GLU A 7 2.91 -14.24 -4.34
N LEU A 8 3.47 -13.07 -4.63
CA LEU A 8 2.90 -11.80 -4.18
C LEU A 8 1.47 -11.77 -4.71
N ARG A 9 0.49 -11.94 -3.82
CA ARG A 9 -0.92 -11.78 -4.19
C ARG A 9 -1.10 -10.33 -4.64
N PRO A 10 -1.44 -10.08 -5.92
CA PRO A 10 -1.77 -8.74 -6.34
C PRO A 10 -3.13 -8.35 -5.73
N PRO A 11 -3.34 -7.07 -5.40
CA PRO A 11 -4.67 -6.58 -5.04
C PRO A 11 -5.66 -6.84 -6.19
N SER A 12 -6.94 -6.96 -5.85
CA SER A 12 -8.03 -7.14 -6.83
C SER A 12 -8.28 -5.93 -7.72
N PHE A 13 -7.58 -4.82 -7.47
CA PHE A 13 -7.69 -3.53 -8.15
C PHE A 13 -6.29 -2.99 -8.48
N ASP A 14 -6.22 -2.08 -9.45
CA ASP A 14 -4.96 -1.40 -9.76
C ASP A 14 -4.64 -0.37 -8.66
N LEU A 15 -3.44 -0.46 -8.08
CA LEU A 15 -2.97 0.51 -7.09
C LEU A 15 -3.03 1.94 -7.65
N ALA A 16 -2.79 2.13 -8.95
CA ALA A 16 -2.90 3.44 -9.60
C ALA A 16 -4.28 4.10 -9.42
N GLU A 17 -5.37 3.32 -9.21
CA GLU A 17 -6.71 3.87 -8.92
C GLU A 17 -6.79 4.57 -7.56
N LEU A 18 -5.84 4.30 -6.66
CA LEU A 18 -5.77 4.95 -5.34
C LEU A 18 -5.12 6.32 -5.41
N VAL A 19 -4.31 6.61 -6.43
CA VAL A 19 -3.66 7.92 -6.60
C VAL A 19 -4.72 9.00 -6.80
N GLY A 20 -4.64 10.08 -6.03
CA GLY A 20 -5.63 11.16 -6.00
C GLY A 20 -6.83 10.90 -5.10
N ARG A 21 -6.97 9.70 -4.50
CA ARG A 21 -8.00 9.41 -3.49
C ARG A 21 -7.58 9.88 -2.11
N LYS A 22 -8.57 10.05 -1.22
CA LYS A 22 -8.32 10.30 0.19
C LYS A 22 -7.65 9.08 0.82
N THR A 23 -6.73 9.32 1.74
CA THR A 23 -6.01 8.29 2.48
C THR A 23 -6.95 7.27 3.12
N ASP A 24 -8.04 7.74 3.74
CA ASP A 24 -9.00 6.89 4.45
C ASP A 24 -9.71 5.90 3.51
N GLU A 25 -10.21 6.39 2.35
CA GLU A 25 -10.83 5.54 1.33
C GLU A 25 -9.85 4.51 0.76
N ALA A 26 -8.62 4.94 0.47
CA ALA A 26 -7.58 4.06 -0.07
C ALA A 26 -7.17 2.97 0.93
N THR A 27 -7.08 3.34 2.22
CA THR A 27 -6.79 2.41 3.32
C THR A 27 -7.90 1.37 3.45
N ALA A 28 -9.15 1.81 3.54
CA ALA A 28 -10.30 0.92 3.67
C ALA A 28 -10.42 -0.05 2.49
N ARG A 29 -10.07 0.38 1.27
CA ARG A 29 -10.10 -0.48 0.07
C ARG A 29 -9.01 -1.56 0.12
N CYS A 30 -7.80 -1.21 0.54
CA CYS A 30 -6.70 -2.16 0.70
C CYS A 30 -6.96 -3.17 1.84
N GLU A 31 -7.47 -2.71 2.97
CA GLU A 31 -7.81 -3.58 4.10
C GLU A 31 -8.95 -4.55 3.77
N ARG A 32 -9.95 -4.09 3.02
CA ARG A 32 -11.04 -4.96 2.52
C ARG A 32 -10.53 -6.11 1.66
N ASP A 33 -9.45 -5.88 0.94
CA ASP A 33 -8.80 -6.89 0.10
C ASP A 33 -7.85 -7.80 0.90
N GLY A 34 -7.66 -7.52 2.19
CA GLY A 34 -6.88 -8.31 3.14
C GLY A 34 -5.42 -7.88 3.28
N PHE A 35 -5.06 -6.68 2.82
CA PHE A 35 -3.70 -6.15 2.94
C PHE A 35 -3.54 -5.27 4.18
N GLN A 36 -2.34 -5.32 4.77
CA GLN A 36 -1.92 -4.34 5.76
C GLN A 36 -1.52 -3.05 5.06
N VAL A 37 -2.08 -1.93 5.51
CA VAL A 37 -1.79 -0.62 4.91
C VAL A 37 -0.83 0.14 5.78
N GLN A 38 0.20 0.68 5.17
CA GLN A 38 1.12 1.61 5.83
C GLN A 38 1.04 2.96 5.12
N VAL A 39 0.58 3.97 5.85
CA VAL A 39 0.41 5.33 5.35
C VAL A 39 1.65 6.14 5.66
N PHE A 40 2.21 6.78 4.64
CA PHE A 40 3.38 7.64 4.72
C PHE A 40 3.01 9.06 4.30
N ASP A 41 2.88 9.94 5.28
CA ASP A 41 2.73 11.37 5.00
C ASP A 41 4.08 11.95 4.59
N ILE A 42 4.23 12.29 3.31
CA ILE A 42 5.50 12.82 2.74
C ILE A 42 5.85 14.17 3.39
N GLU A 43 4.87 14.91 3.90
CA GLU A 43 5.10 16.19 4.57
C GLU A 43 5.51 16.04 6.03
N LYS A 44 5.48 14.82 6.58
CA LYS A 44 5.87 14.55 7.98
C LYS A 44 6.99 13.51 8.05
N PRO A 45 7.96 13.70 8.96
CA PRO A 45 8.94 12.65 9.24
C PRO A 45 8.23 11.44 9.86
N SER A 46 8.00 10.40 9.06
CA SER A 46 7.46 9.11 9.50
C SER A 46 8.58 8.10 9.66
N ALA A 47 8.65 7.44 10.81
CA ALA A 47 9.57 6.32 11.02
C ALA A 47 9.02 5.09 10.29
N VAL A 48 9.77 4.57 9.32
CA VAL A 48 9.34 3.45 8.47
C VAL A 48 10.22 2.23 8.71
N THR A 49 9.62 1.07 8.88
CA THR A 49 10.33 -0.21 8.83
C THR A 49 10.50 -0.65 7.38
N LEU A 50 11.74 -0.67 6.90
CA LEU A 50 12.11 -1.08 5.53
C LEU A 50 11.94 -2.60 5.27
N GLU A 51 11.50 -3.36 6.27
CA GLU A 51 11.29 -4.80 6.17
C GLU A 51 10.22 -5.12 5.11
N LEU A 52 10.59 -5.84 4.05
CA LEU A 52 9.65 -6.21 3.00
C LEU A 52 8.57 -7.16 3.54
N ARG A 53 7.30 -6.76 3.47
CA ARG A 53 6.16 -7.59 3.91
C ARG A 53 5.23 -7.85 2.75
N ARG A 54 5.03 -9.14 2.46
CA ARG A 54 4.29 -9.62 1.26
C ARG A 54 2.84 -9.15 1.20
N ASN A 55 2.19 -8.99 2.36
CA ASN A 55 0.82 -8.52 2.48
C ASN A 55 0.74 -7.04 2.90
N ARG A 56 1.74 -6.22 2.55
CA ARG A 56 1.74 -4.80 2.90
C ARG A 56 1.65 -3.91 1.67
N ILE A 57 0.75 -2.94 1.72
CA ILE A 57 0.62 -1.85 0.75
C ILE A 57 1.08 -0.57 1.43
N ARG A 58 1.98 0.15 0.77
CA ARG A 58 2.48 1.45 1.21
C ARG A 58 1.74 2.53 0.43
N LEU A 59 1.11 3.45 1.15
CA LEU A 59 0.42 4.60 0.59
C LEU A 59 1.21 5.86 0.94
N HIS A 60 1.81 6.48 -0.06
CA HIS A 60 2.45 7.78 0.09
C HIS A 60 1.37 8.84 -0.07
N VAL A 61 1.16 9.61 0.98
CA VAL A 61 0.11 10.62 1.04
C VAL A 61 0.72 11.99 1.26
N ARG A 62 0.06 12.98 0.70
CA ARG A 62 0.39 14.39 0.86
C ARG A 62 -0.90 15.15 1.09
N ARG A 63 -0.95 15.96 2.14
CA ARG A 63 -2.18 16.69 2.53
C ARG A 63 -3.44 15.81 2.61
N GLY A 64 -3.29 14.54 3.01
CA GLY A 64 -4.41 13.58 3.13
C GLY A 64 -4.90 12.97 1.81
N VAL A 65 -4.15 13.14 0.72
CA VAL A 65 -4.41 12.55 -0.60
C VAL A 65 -3.27 11.63 -0.97
N VAL A 66 -3.55 10.47 -1.56
CA VAL A 66 -2.51 9.54 -2.05
C VAL A 66 -1.82 10.13 -3.28
N GLU A 67 -0.51 10.31 -3.22
CA GLU A 67 0.34 10.67 -4.38
C GLU A 67 0.96 9.45 -5.04
N ASP A 68 1.36 8.45 -4.26
CA ASP A 68 1.99 7.23 -4.77
C ASP A 68 1.58 6.01 -3.92
N CYS A 69 1.58 4.83 -4.53
CA CYS A 69 1.21 3.61 -3.86
C CYS A 69 1.89 2.39 -4.48
N HIS A 70 2.46 1.53 -3.63
CA HIS A 70 3.13 0.32 -4.07
C HIS A 70 3.06 -0.78 -2.99
N GLN A 71 3.14 -2.03 -3.42
CA GLN A 71 3.21 -3.19 -2.53
C GLN A 71 4.66 -3.43 -2.07
N GLY A 72 4.89 -3.58 -0.75
CA GLY A 72 6.24 -3.75 -0.19
C GLY A 72 6.36 -3.60 1.33
#